data_AF-A0AAA9TCU7-F1
#
_entry.id   AF-A0AAA9TCU7-F1
#
_cell.length_a   1.000
_cell.length_b   1.000
_cell.length_c   1.000
_cell.angle_alpha   90.00
_cell.angle_beta   90.00
_cell.angle_gamma   90.00
#
_symmetry.space_group_name_H-M   'P 1'
#
loop_
_entity.id
_entity.type
_entity.pdbx_description
1 polymer ?
#
loop_
_entity_poly.entity_id
_entity_poly.type
_entity_poly.pdbx_seq_one_letter_code
_entity_poly.pdbx_strand_id
1 'polypeptide(L)'
;MYFCFIDFAKAFDCVDHNKLWKILKEMGIPDHLICLLRNLYAGQEARVRTGHGTTDWFQIGKGVRQGCILSPCLFNFYAEYIMRNAGLEETQAGIKIAGRNINHLRYADDTTLMAESEEELKSLLMKVKVQSEKLA
;
A
#
# COMPACT_ATOMS: atom_id res chain seq x y z
N MET A 1 -13.50 17.35 -15.39
CA MET A 1 -13.35 16.12 -14.59
C MET A 1 -12.09 15.43 -15.05
N TYR A 2 -11.13 15.28 -14.13
CA TYR A 2 -9.83 14.70 -14.39
C TYR A 2 -9.65 13.48 -13.50
N PHE A 3 -8.97 12.47 -14.03
CA PHE A 3 -8.70 11.21 -13.34
C PHE A 3 -7.21 10.90 -13.39
N CYS A 4 -6.66 10.40 -12.29
CA CYS A 4 -5.30 9.87 -12.24
C CYS A 4 -5.34 8.45 -11.68
N PHE A 5 -4.92 7.49 -12.49
CA PHE A 5 -4.80 6.09 -12.09
C PHE A 5 -3.40 5.89 -11.49
N ILE A 6 -3.35 5.44 -10.24
CA ILE A 6 -2.13 5.16 -9.51
C ILE A 6 -1.87 3.67 -9.56
N ASP A 7 -0.69 3.31 -10.04
CA ASP A 7 -0.15 1.97 -9.96
C ASP A 7 1.08 1.97 -9.05
N PHE A 8 1.07 1.11 -8.03
CA PHE A 8 2.19 0.98 -7.09
C PHE A 8 3.22 0.00 -7.65
N ALA A 9 4.40 0.52 -7.99
CA ALA A 9 5.49 -0.29 -8.52
C ALA A 9 5.86 -1.45 -7.57
N LYS A 10 5.61 -2.69 -8.02
CA LYS A 10 5.88 -3.92 -7.27
C LYS A 10 5.31 -3.88 -5.86
N ALA A 11 4.04 -3.50 -5.75
CA ALA A 11 3.36 -3.23 -4.48
C ALA A 11 3.54 -4.33 -3.43
N PHE A 12 3.46 -5.60 -3.84
CA PHE A 12 3.67 -6.74 -2.95
C PHE A 12 5.13 -6.95 -2.55
N ASP A 13 6.11 -6.55 -3.36
CA ASP A 13 7.54 -6.80 -3.10
C ASP A 13 8.22 -5.66 -2.31
N CYS A 14 7.56 -4.50 -2.20
CA CYS A 14 8.13 -3.29 -1.60
C CYS A 14 7.67 -3.02 -0.16
N VAL A 15 6.83 -3.88 0.43
CA VAL A 15 6.34 -3.72 1.81
C VAL A 15 7.48 -3.91 2.81
N ASP A 16 7.86 -2.85 3.54
CA ASP A 16 8.80 -2.95 4.65
C ASP A 16 8.11 -3.63 5.85
N HIS A 17 8.70 -4.72 6.35
CA HIS A 17 8.12 -5.49 7.45
C HIS A 17 8.03 -4.68 8.74
N ASN A 18 9.07 -3.89 9.08
CA ASN A 18 9.07 -3.07 10.29
C ASN A 18 7.98 -2.01 10.26
N LYS A 19 7.76 -1.38 9.10
CA LYS A 19 6.66 -0.43 8.90
C LYS A 19 5.32 -1.13 8.94
N LEU A 20 5.17 -2.29 8.29
CA LEU A 20 3.96 -3.10 8.33
C LEU A 20 3.53 -3.42 9.77
N TRP A 21 4.45 -3.85 10.63
CA TRP A 21 4.10 -4.16 12.03
C TRP A 21 3.61 -2.95 12.82
N LYS A 22 4.19 -1.77 12.55
CA LYS A 22 3.74 -0.51 13.18
C LYS A 22 2.35 -0.13 12.67
N ILE A 23 2.14 -0.21 11.36
CA ILE A 23 0.84 0.08 10.72
C ILE A 23 -0.25 -0.83 11.29
N LEU A 24 -0.02 -2.14 11.38
CA LEU A 24 -1.01 -3.07 11.93
C LEU A 24 -1.35 -2.71 13.39
N LYS A 25 -0.35 -2.32 14.18
CA LYS A 25 -0.56 -1.89 15.57
C LYS A 25 -1.40 -0.62 15.64
N GLU A 26 -1.08 0.38 14.82
CA GLU A 26 -1.84 1.65 14.75
C GLU A 26 -3.27 1.44 14.24
N MET A 27 -3.48 0.42 13.40
CA MET A 27 -4.81 0.01 12.92
C MET A 27 -5.59 -0.85 13.92
N GLY A 28 -5.06 -1.06 15.13
CA GLY A 28 -5.75 -1.74 16.22
C GLY A 28 -5.68 -3.27 16.17
N ILE A 29 -4.77 -3.85 15.38
CA ILE A 29 -4.57 -5.30 15.37
C ILE A 29 -3.92 -5.72 16.70
N PRO A 30 -4.47 -6.74 17.40
CA PRO A 30 -3.90 -7.22 18.65
C PRO A 30 -2.43 -7.63 18.56
N ASP A 31 -1.63 -7.26 19.57
CA ASP A 31 -0.17 -7.53 19.59
C ASP A 31 0.16 -9.03 19.43
N HIS A 32 -0.67 -9.95 19.93
CA HIS A 32 -0.46 -11.40 19.78
C HIS A 32 -0.58 -11.88 18.32
N LEU A 33 -1.48 -11.28 17.53
CA LEU A 33 -1.60 -11.58 16.09
C LEU A 33 -0.43 -10.97 15.32
N ILE A 34 0.01 -9.77 15.68
CA ILE A 34 1.21 -9.15 15.09
C ILE A 34 2.44 -10.01 15.38
N CYS A 35 2.56 -10.54 16.60
CA CYS A 35 3.63 -11.47 16.96
C CYS A 35 3.62 -12.74 16.09
N LEU A 36 2.43 -13.33 15.88
CA LEU A 36 2.28 -14.48 14.99
C LEU A 36 2.71 -14.17 13.56
N LEU A 37 2.32 -13.01 13.02
CA LEU A 37 2.73 -12.55 11.69
C LEU A 37 4.24 -12.29 11.62
N ARG A 38 4.84 -11.68 12.64
CA ARG A 38 6.30 -11.50 12.72
C ARG A 38 7.04 -12.82 12.68
N ASN A 39 6.57 -13.81 13.44
CA ASN A 39 7.17 -15.15 13.44
C ASN A 39 6.98 -15.84 12.09
N LEU A 40 5.84 -15.63 11.42
CA LEU A 40 5.64 -16.12 10.06
C LEU A 40 6.66 -15.47 9.10
N TYR A 41 6.97 -14.19 9.23
CA TYR A 41 7.88 -13.48 8.33
C TYR A 41 9.36 -13.55 8.71
N ALA A 42 9.70 -14.09 9.89
CA ALA A 42 11.07 -14.19 10.37
C ALA A 42 11.90 -15.23 9.60
N GLY A 43 13.15 -14.90 9.29
CA GLY A 43 14.14 -15.82 8.73
C GLY A 43 13.75 -16.42 7.38
N GLN A 44 12.94 -15.71 6.59
CA GLN A 44 12.48 -16.20 5.31
C GLN A 44 13.60 -16.20 4.27
N GLU A 45 13.72 -17.30 3.54
CA GLU A 45 14.63 -17.42 2.40
C GLU A 45 13.87 -17.77 1.12
N ALA A 46 14.38 -17.30 -0.01
CA ALA A 46 13.91 -17.64 -1.34
C ALA A 46 15.09 -17.97 -2.26
N ARG A 47 14.78 -18.61 -3.38
CA ARG A 47 15.70 -18.83 -4.50
C ARG A 47 14.92 -18.75 -5.81
N VAL A 48 15.57 -18.33 -6.88
CA VAL A 48 14.93 -18.16 -8.19
C VAL A 48 15.24 -19.37 -9.07
N ARG A 49 14.21 -19.99 -9.64
CA ARG A 49 14.38 -21.02 -10.67
C ARG A 49 14.41 -20.36 -12.04
N THR A 50 15.52 -20.53 -12.75
CA THR A 50 15.75 -20.01 -14.11
C THR A 50 15.88 -21.16 -15.12
N GLY A 51 15.94 -20.85 -16.41
CA GLY A 51 16.22 -21.84 -17.46
C GLY A 51 17.61 -22.48 -17.36
N HIS A 52 18.55 -21.85 -16.63
CA HIS A 52 19.92 -22.33 -16.44
C HIS A 52 20.14 -23.06 -15.10
N GLY A 53 19.08 -23.24 -14.31
CA GLY A 53 19.15 -23.85 -12.98
C GLY A 53 18.53 -22.97 -11.89
N THR A 54 18.73 -23.38 -10.64
CA THR A 54 18.20 -22.66 -9.47
C THR A 54 19.32 -21.87 -8.81
N THR A 55 19.05 -20.62 -8.43
CA THR A 55 20.02 -19.79 -7.70
C THR A 55 20.25 -20.31 -6.28
N ASP A 56 21.28 -19.77 -5.62
CA ASP A 56 21.46 -19.91 -4.19
C ASP A 56 20.30 -19.27 -3.40
N TRP A 57 20.20 -19.66 -2.14
CA TRP A 57 19.27 -19.06 -1.18
C TRP A 57 19.67 -17.62 -0.86
N PHE A 58 18.67 -16.75 -0.76
CA PHE A 58 18.82 -15.40 -0.28
C PHE A 58 17.69 -15.05 0.69
N GLN A 59 17.99 -14.16 1.64
CA GLN A 59 17.04 -13.72 2.66
C GLN A 59 16.00 -12.75 2.08
N ILE A 60 14.74 -12.92 2.46
CA ILE A 60 13.64 -12.03 2.08
C ILE A 60 13.55 -10.90 3.11
N GLY A 61 14.08 -9.73 2.77
CA GLY A 61 14.06 -8.55 3.66
C GLY A 61 12.84 -7.64 3.51
N LYS A 62 12.02 -7.83 2.46
CA LYS A 62 10.86 -6.99 2.16
C LYS A 62 9.81 -7.74 1.34
N GLY A 63 8.63 -7.17 1.32
CA GLY A 63 7.49 -7.67 0.57
C GLY A 63 6.63 -8.66 1.37
N VAL A 64 5.43 -8.90 0.87
CA VAL A 64 4.50 -9.91 1.37
C VAL A 64 4.63 -11.19 0.53
N ARG A 65 4.26 -12.33 1.12
CA ARG A 65 4.42 -13.64 0.47
C ARG A 65 3.43 -13.79 -0.69
N GLN A 66 3.88 -13.71 -1.94
CA GLN A 66 3.00 -13.95 -3.09
C GLN A 66 2.39 -15.36 -3.01
N GLY A 67 1.08 -15.48 -3.27
CA GLY A 67 0.33 -16.73 -3.12
C GLY A 67 -0.15 -17.05 -1.70
N CYS A 68 0.25 -16.28 -0.67
CA CYS A 68 -0.33 -16.40 0.66
C CYS A 68 -1.69 -15.67 0.73
N ILE A 69 -2.68 -16.33 1.33
CA ILE A 69 -4.04 -15.79 1.50
C ILE A 69 -4.09 -14.49 2.31
N LEU A 70 -3.12 -14.26 3.21
CA LEU A 70 -3.04 -13.07 4.04
C LEU A 70 -2.37 -11.89 3.34
N SER A 71 -1.56 -12.13 2.30
CA SER A 71 -0.78 -11.09 1.65
C SER A 71 -1.61 -9.94 1.06
N PRO A 72 -2.74 -10.19 0.38
CA PRO A 72 -3.63 -9.10 -0.07
C PRO A 72 -4.16 -8.26 1.09
N CYS A 73 -4.49 -8.89 2.22
CA CYS A 73 -4.99 -8.18 3.41
C CYS A 73 -3.90 -7.31 4.05
N LEU A 74 -2.68 -7.83 4.19
CA LEU A 74 -1.53 -7.08 4.70
C LEU A 74 -1.17 -5.90 3.80
N PHE A 75 -1.22 -6.09 2.49
CA PHE A 75 -1.03 -5.01 1.52
C PHE A 75 -2.12 -3.94 1.64
N ASN A 76 -3.39 -4.35 1.76
CA ASN A 76 -4.50 -3.41 1.92
C ASN A 76 -4.36 -2.55 3.18
N PHE A 77 -3.91 -3.11 4.31
CA PHE A 77 -3.60 -2.31 5.50
C PHE A 77 -2.49 -1.28 5.23
N TYR A 78 -1.45 -1.67 4.49
CA TYR A 78 -0.36 -0.77 4.11
C TYR A 78 -0.84 0.39 3.23
N ALA A 79 -1.61 0.08 2.17
CA ALA A 79 -2.17 1.07 1.27
C ALA A 79 -3.21 1.97 1.96
N GLU A 80 -4.05 1.40 2.82
CA GLU A 80 -5.02 2.14 3.63
C GLU A 80 -4.32 3.15 4.54
N TYR A 81 -3.20 2.77 5.14
CA TYR A 81 -2.42 3.67 5.98
C TYR A 81 -1.89 4.87 5.19
N ILE A 82 -1.38 4.66 3.97
CA ILE A 82 -0.95 5.76 3.08
C ILE A 82 -2.12 6.71 2.82
N MET A 83 -3.27 6.17 2.44
CA MET A 83 -4.42 6.97 2.03
C MET A 83 -5.02 7.77 3.19
N ARG A 84 -5.13 7.18 4.39
CA ARG A 84 -5.58 7.90 5.59
C ARG A 84 -4.64 9.04 5.96
N ASN A 85 -3.33 8.81 5.88
CA ASN A 85 -2.33 9.80 6.25
C ASN A 85 -2.03 10.81 5.14
N ALA A 86 -2.57 10.63 3.93
CA ALA A 86 -2.42 11.59 2.82
C ALA A 86 -3.25 12.86 3.01
N GLY A 87 -4.16 12.91 3.99
CA GLY A 87 -4.99 14.10 4.23
C GLY A 87 -5.87 14.43 3.03
N LEU A 88 -6.37 13.39 2.36
CA LEU A 88 -7.31 13.52 1.24
C LEU A 88 -8.70 13.92 1.76
N GLU A 89 -9.13 13.45 2.93
CA GLU A 89 -10.45 13.81 3.47
C GLU A 89 -10.55 15.27 3.92
N GLU A 90 -9.41 15.90 4.24
CA GLU A 90 -9.32 17.29 4.69
C GLU A 90 -9.36 18.30 3.52
N THR A 91 -9.30 17.82 2.28
CA THR A 91 -9.28 18.68 1.10
C THR A 91 -10.69 18.92 0.55
N GLN A 92 -10.90 20.11 -0.03
CA GLN A 92 -12.09 20.39 -0.83
C GLN A 92 -11.95 19.91 -2.28
N ALA A 93 -10.74 19.54 -2.71
CA ALA A 93 -10.49 18.97 -4.03
C ALA A 93 -11.18 17.61 -4.18
N GLY A 94 -11.74 17.35 -5.35
CA GLY A 94 -12.55 16.17 -5.62
C GLY A 94 -13.71 16.49 -6.53
N ILE A 95 -14.73 15.64 -6.52
CA ILE A 95 -15.92 15.77 -7.36
C ILE A 95 -17.15 15.67 -6.47
N LYS A 96 -18.04 16.65 -6.58
CA LYS A 96 -19.28 16.68 -5.81
C LYS A 96 -20.34 15.81 -6.46
N ILE A 97 -20.65 14.69 -5.83
CA ILE A 97 -21.71 13.77 -6.25
C ILE A 97 -22.73 13.64 -5.12
N ALA A 98 -24.00 13.98 -5.39
CA ALA A 98 -25.09 13.91 -4.42
C ALA A 98 -24.76 14.60 -3.06
N GLY A 99 -24.07 15.74 -3.12
CA GLY A 99 -23.67 16.52 -1.93
C GLY A 99 -22.45 15.99 -1.18
N ARG A 100 -21.79 14.92 -1.66
CA ARG A 100 -20.55 14.38 -1.09
C ARG A 100 -19.37 14.71 -1.99
N ASN A 101 -18.23 15.06 -1.39
CA ASN A 101 -16.98 15.22 -2.14
C ASN A 101 -16.29 13.87 -2.27
N ILE A 102 -16.06 13.41 -3.50
CA ILE A 102 -15.37 12.15 -3.79
C ILE A 102 -14.08 12.47 -4.53
N ASN A 103 -12.95 12.14 -3.92
CA ASN A 103 -11.62 12.45 -4.47
C ASN A 103 -10.80 11.20 -4.84
N HIS A 104 -11.22 10.01 -4.41
CA HIS A 104 -10.59 8.76 -4.82
C HIS A 104 -11.56 7.58 -4.84
N LEU A 105 -11.28 6.60 -5.69
CA LEU A 105 -11.90 5.28 -5.74
C LEU A 105 -10.80 4.23 -5.66
N ARG A 106 -11.08 3.12 -4.97
CA ARG A 106 -10.10 2.06 -4.72
C ARG A 106 -10.72 0.70 -4.90
N TYR A 107 -9.99 -0.20 -5.55
CA TYR A 107 -10.32 -1.60 -5.63
C TYR A 107 -9.03 -2.41 -5.57
N ALA A 108 -8.84 -3.19 -4.51
CA ALA A 108 -7.56 -3.85 -4.22
C ALA A 108 -6.38 -2.86 -4.29
N ASP A 109 -5.44 -3.09 -5.20
CA ASP A 109 -4.27 -2.25 -5.48
C ASP A 109 -4.56 -1.07 -6.41
N ASP A 110 -5.62 -1.13 -7.22
CA ASP A 110 -6.01 -0.04 -8.11
C ASP A 110 -6.55 1.14 -7.31
N THR A 111 -5.90 2.30 -7.47
CA THR A 111 -6.34 3.57 -6.88
C THR A 111 -6.54 4.60 -7.96
N THR A 112 -7.74 5.21 -8.02
CA THR A 112 -8.06 6.29 -8.97
C THR A 112 -8.32 7.56 -8.19
N LEU A 113 -7.53 8.61 -8.40
CA LEU A 113 -7.80 9.95 -7.92
C LEU A 113 -8.68 10.71 -8.91
N MET A 114 -9.53 11.60 -8.39
CA MET A 114 -10.51 12.33 -9.18
C MET A 114 -10.61 13.78 -8.72
N ALA A 115 -10.71 14.72 -9.65
CA ALA A 115 -10.90 16.14 -9.34
C ALA A 115 -11.62 16.91 -10.47
N GLU A 116 -12.07 18.13 -10.17
CA GLU A 116 -12.73 19.00 -11.15
C GLU A 116 -11.72 19.73 -12.05
N SER A 117 -10.51 20.02 -11.54
CA SER A 117 -9.40 20.65 -12.28
C SER A 117 -8.10 19.83 -12.26
N GLU A 118 -7.17 20.16 -13.17
CA GLU A 118 -5.85 19.53 -13.23
C GLU A 118 -4.99 19.92 -12.03
N GLU A 119 -5.08 21.17 -11.56
CA GLU A 119 -4.35 21.68 -10.40
C GLU A 119 -4.74 20.93 -9.12
N GLU A 120 -6.04 20.70 -8.92
CA GLU A 120 -6.56 19.92 -7.80
C GLU A 120 -6.07 18.47 -7.86
N LEU A 121 -6.12 17.85 -9.05
CA LEU A 121 -5.66 16.48 -9.23
C LEU A 121 -4.16 16.34 -8.93
N LYS A 122 -3.34 17.29 -9.39
CA LYS A 122 -1.90 17.36 -9.08
C LYS A 122 -1.64 17.51 -7.59
N SER A 123 -2.43 18.33 -6.89
CA SER A 123 -2.35 18.48 -5.43
C SER A 123 -2.65 17.17 -4.70
N LEU A 124 -3.74 16.47 -5.08
CA LEU A 124 -4.09 15.16 -4.53
C LEU A 124 -2.99 14.13 -4.77
N LEU A 125 -2.46 14.07 -6.00
CA LEU A 125 -1.39 13.15 -6.37
C LEU A 125 -0.13 13.40 -5.55
N MET A 126 0.27 14.66 -5.36
CA MET A 126 1.45 14.99 -4.57
C MET A 126 1.29 14.61 -3.09
N LYS A 127 0.10 14.78 -2.52
CA LYS A 127 -0.19 14.31 -1.15
C LYS A 127 0.02 12.80 -1.01
N VAL A 128 -0.54 12.00 -1.94
CA VAL A 128 -0.38 10.54 -1.93
C VAL A 128 1.08 10.14 -2.14
N LYS A 129 1.77 10.78 -3.09
CA LYS A 129 3.18 10.52 -3.38
C LYS A 129 4.07 10.76 -2.15
N VAL A 130 3.95 11.91 -1.51
CA VAL A 130 4.75 12.27 -0.33
C VAL A 130 4.54 11.29 0.81
N GLN A 131 3.31 10.83 1.06
CA GLN A 131 3.08 9.81 2.09
C GLN A 131 3.62 8.43 1.71
N SER A 132 3.49 8.06 0.43
CA SER A 132 4.00 6.78 -0.08
C SER A 132 5.52 6.70 0.07
N GLU A 133 6.24 7.79 -0.23
CA GLU A 133 7.70 7.88 -0.11
C GLU A 133 8.22 7.75 1.33
N LYS A 134 7.42 8.11 2.35
CA LYS A 134 7.79 7.86 3.76
C LYS A 134 7.77 6.36 4.09
N LEU A 135 6.98 5.60 3.35
CA LEU A 135 6.78 4.18 3.56
C LEU A 135 7.60 3.31 2.60
N ALA A 136 8.07 3.84 1.47
CA ALA A 136 9.11 3.21 0.64
C ALA A 136 10.45 3.06 1.39
#